data_AF-A0ABC9TT71-F1
#
_entry.id   AF-A0ABC9TT71-F1
#
_cell.length_a   1.000
_cell.length_b   1.000
_cell.length_c   1.000
_cell.angle_alpha   90.00
_cell.angle_beta   90.00
_cell.angle_gamma   90.00
#
_symmetry.space_group_name_H-M   'P 1'
#
loop_
_entity.id
_entity.type
_entity.pdbx_description
1 polymer ?
#
loop_
_entity_poly.entity_id
_entity_poly.type
_entity_poly.pdbx_seq_one_letter_code
_entity_poly.pdbx_strand_id
1 'polypeptide(L)'
;MMNTESTNGTPNPKPKKSGKKSIKNILKQAAYEAENQEFIRIRGHLKEKLNPMRYEHTLGVSFTCISLAMRYGYDLNKAELAGLLHDCAKRYDESEIIKKCRNKGIELTENELNAPATIHAKLGAWMAENKYGITDPEILQAIACHTTGKPAMGLLDKILYVADYIEPRRNRAPLLTEMRRLAFTDLDEALYQIMKGILEYLNESGAYIDEMTRIAYEYYDAARACRLEEAASAETLGELKEEIQQYDTGRQNGKNRRKSTGRQKRRRYQNH
;
A
#
# COMPACT_ATOMS: atom_id res chain seq x y z
N MET A 1 33.60 76.31 15.71
CA MET A 1 32.67 75.34 16.33
C MET A 1 31.27 75.90 16.21
N MET A 2 30.46 75.38 15.29
CA MET A 2 28.99 75.30 15.32
C MET A 2 28.48 74.86 13.94
N ASN A 3 27.89 73.66 13.94
CA ASN A 3 26.86 73.07 13.08
C ASN A 3 26.59 73.63 11.68
N THR A 4 26.74 72.75 10.68
CA THR A 4 25.83 72.68 9.52
C THR A 4 25.36 71.24 9.36
N GLU A 5 24.09 71.02 9.69
CA GLU A 5 23.36 69.77 9.50
C GLU A 5 23.16 69.50 8.00
N SER A 6 23.46 68.28 7.54
CA SER A 6 23.04 67.76 6.25
C SER A 6 21.91 66.76 6.49
N THR A 7 20.69 67.16 6.12
CA THR A 7 19.46 66.39 6.22
C THR A 7 19.31 65.47 5.00
N ASN A 8 19.84 64.26 5.08
CA ASN A 8 19.47 63.20 4.14
C ASN A 8 18.21 62.48 4.64
N GLY A 9 17.06 62.90 4.12
CA GLY A 9 15.78 62.21 4.27
C GLY A 9 15.84 60.83 3.64
N THR A 10 15.75 59.79 4.47
CA THR A 10 15.45 58.43 4.01
C THR A 10 13.92 58.22 4.02
N PRO A 11 13.35 57.59 2.98
CA PRO A 11 11.91 57.38 2.92
C PRO A 11 11.49 56.34 3.96
N ASN A 12 10.50 56.72 4.77
CA ASN A 12 9.85 55.86 5.75
C ASN A 12 9.37 54.56 5.07
N PRO A 13 9.78 53.35 5.52
CA PRO A 13 9.33 52.11 4.89
C PRO A 13 7.82 51.96 5.09
N LYS A 14 7.07 51.94 3.98
CA LYS A 14 5.63 51.65 4.01
C LYS A 14 5.39 50.34 4.78
N PRO A 15 4.40 50.29 5.68
CA PRO A 15 4.11 49.07 6.43
C PRO A 15 3.81 47.94 5.43
N LYS A 16 4.59 46.85 5.52
CA LYS A 16 4.33 45.62 4.77
C LYS A 16 2.89 45.20 5.10
N LYS A 17 2.00 45.22 4.10
CA LYS A 17 0.64 44.71 4.23
C LYS A 17 0.74 43.27 4.73
N SER A 18 0.43 43.03 6.00
CA SER A 18 0.27 41.69 6.54
C SER A 18 -0.90 41.06 5.80
N GLY A 19 -0.59 40.16 4.86
CA GLY A 19 -1.60 39.44 4.11
C GLY A 19 -2.47 38.66 5.11
N LYS A 20 -3.73 39.07 5.27
CA LYS A 20 -4.72 38.28 6.02
C LYS A 20 -4.77 36.90 5.37
N LYS A 21 -4.24 35.88 6.05
CA LYS A 21 -4.41 34.49 5.62
C LYS A 21 -5.91 34.23 5.52
N SER A 22 -6.37 33.69 4.39
CA SER A 22 -7.76 33.28 4.24
C SER A 22 -8.13 32.31 5.37
N ILE A 23 -9.32 32.47 5.95
CA ILE A 23 -9.84 31.60 7.03
C ILE A 23 -9.70 30.12 6.64
N LYS A 24 -9.91 29.79 5.36
CA LYS A 24 -9.71 28.43 4.81
C LYS A 24 -8.28 27.90 5.00
N ASN A 25 -7.27 28.75 4.82
CA ASN A 25 -5.87 28.35 4.99
C ASN A 25 -5.49 28.20 6.47
N ILE A 26 -6.07 29.04 7.34
CA ILE A 26 -5.88 28.93 8.79
C ILE A 26 -6.48 27.62 9.31
N LEU A 27 -7.71 27.30 8.90
CA LEU A 27 -8.38 26.05 9.28
C LEU A 27 -7.62 24.82 8.76
N LYS A 28 -7.13 24.85 7.51
CA LYS A 28 -6.32 23.75 6.96
C LYS A 28 -5.02 23.56 7.72
N GLN A 29 -4.35 24.64 8.10
CA GLN A 29 -3.12 24.58 8.89
C GLN A 29 -3.37 24.02 10.29
N ALA A 30 -4.42 24.49 10.97
CA ALA A 30 -4.78 24.00 12.30
C ALA A 30 -5.15 22.51 12.29
N ALA A 31 -5.86 22.04 11.26
CA ALA A 31 -6.17 20.63 11.08
C ALA A 31 -4.89 19.78 10.91
N TYR A 32 -3.95 20.24 10.08
CA TYR A 32 -2.66 19.58 9.87
C TYR A 32 -1.82 19.53 11.16
N GLU A 33 -1.81 20.60 11.95
CA GLU A 33 -1.11 20.64 13.23
C GLU A 33 -1.72 19.68 14.26
N ALA A 34 -3.06 19.67 14.38
CA ALA A 34 -3.76 18.75 15.27
C ALA A 34 -3.50 17.28 14.91
N GLU A 35 -3.52 16.96 13.62
CA GLU A 35 -3.23 15.62 13.12
C GLU A 35 -1.79 15.18 13.43
N ASN A 36 -0.79 16.04 13.18
CA ASN A 36 0.59 15.76 13.56
C ASN A 36 0.77 15.56 15.07
N GLN A 37 0.05 16.34 15.88
CA GLN A 37 0.09 16.20 17.33
C GLN A 37 -0.48 14.86 17.79
N GLU A 38 -1.50 14.34 17.10
CA GLU A 38 -2.05 13.01 17.34
C GLU A 38 -1.05 11.90 17.01
N PHE A 39 -0.36 11.96 15.86
CA PHE A 39 0.71 11.02 15.54
C PHE A 39 1.83 11.01 16.59
N ILE A 40 2.25 12.18 17.07
CA ILE A 40 3.25 12.30 18.14
C ILE A 40 2.74 11.65 19.43
N ARG A 41 1.48 11.90 19.81
CA ARG A 41 0.85 11.32 20.99
C ARG A 41 0.81 9.79 20.92
N ILE A 42 0.36 9.24 19.79
CA ILE A 42 0.29 7.79 19.56
C ILE A 42 1.68 7.17 19.64
N ARG A 43 2.67 7.72 18.91
CA ARG A 43 4.06 7.23 18.96
C ARG A 43 4.63 7.27 20.36
N GLY A 44 4.39 8.34 21.13
CA GLY A 44 4.81 8.47 22.51
C GLY A 44 4.23 7.36 23.41
N HIS A 45 2.92 7.12 23.31
CA HIS A 45 2.27 6.05 24.07
C HIS A 45 2.75 4.66 23.64
N LEU A 46 2.93 4.40 22.35
CA LEU A 46 3.46 3.12 21.86
C LEU A 46 4.89 2.87 22.36
N LYS A 47 5.75 3.89 22.35
CA LYS A 47 7.12 3.80 22.87
C LYS A 47 7.18 3.43 24.34
N GLU A 48 6.23 3.91 25.14
CA GLU A 48 6.14 3.59 26.57
C GLU A 48 5.65 2.15 26.82
N LYS A 49 4.82 1.61 25.92
CA LYS A 49 4.09 0.36 26.17
C LYS A 49 4.64 -0.85 25.43
N LEU A 50 5.29 -0.66 24.30
CA LEU A 50 5.92 -1.73 23.53
C LEU A 50 7.37 -1.91 23.97
N ASN A 51 7.89 -3.13 23.85
CA ASN A 51 9.33 -3.33 24.00
C ASN A 51 10.09 -2.59 22.88
N PRO A 52 11.38 -2.26 23.07
CA PRO A 52 12.14 -1.42 22.12
C PRO A 52 12.16 -1.97 20.69
N MET A 53 12.34 -3.29 20.53
CA MET A 53 12.38 -3.92 19.20
C MET A 53 11.02 -3.86 18.51
N ARG A 54 9.93 -4.07 19.24
CA ARG A 54 8.57 -4.01 18.73
C ARG A 54 8.18 -2.58 18.35
N TYR A 55 8.62 -1.58 19.12
CA TYR A 55 8.41 -0.18 18.78
C TYR A 55 9.16 0.20 17.49
N GLU A 56 10.43 -0.19 17.36
CA GLU A 56 11.21 0.04 16.14
C GLU A 56 10.61 -0.66 14.91
N HIS A 57 10.12 -1.88 15.09
CA HIS A 57 9.35 -2.58 14.07
C HIS A 57 8.07 -1.80 13.68
N THR A 58 7.30 -1.33 14.67
CA THR A 58 6.08 -0.54 14.44
C THR A 58 6.36 0.73 13.62
N LEU A 59 7.46 1.43 13.91
CA LEU A 59 7.89 2.57 13.10
C LEU A 59 8.28 2.14 11.67
N GLY A 60 8.99 1.03 11.53
CA GLY A 60 9.35 0.46 10.22
C GLY A 60 8.12 0.14 9.37
N VAL A 61 7.12 -0.52 9.95
CA VAL A 61 5.84 -0.83 9.29
C VAL A 61 5.10 0.43 8.90
N SER A 62 4.98 1.39 9.82
CA SER A 62 4.32 2.69 9.58
C SER A 62 4.93 3.44 8.40
N PHE A 63 6.25 3.59 8.35
CA PHE A 63 6.93 4.28 7.25
C PHE A 63 6.86 3.51 5.92
N THR A 64 6.85 2.18 6.00
CA THR A 64 6.66 1.32 4.82
C THR A 64 5.23 1.45 4.27
N CYS A 65 4.22 1.52 5.13
CA CYS A 65 2.83 1.77 4.75
C CYS A 65 2.69 3.11 4.02
N ILE A 66 3.30 4.18 4.52
CA ILE A 66 3.32 5.49 3.85
C ILE A 66 3.96 5.38 2.46
N SER A 67 5.10 4.68 2.36
CA SER A 67 5.83 4.52 1.11
C SER A 67 5.01 3.76 0.05
N LEU A 68 4.32 2.69 0.46
CA LEU A 68 3.41 1.94 -0.40
C LEU A 68 2.15 2.77 -0.74
N ALA A 69 1.61 3.53 0.20
CA ALA A 69 0.48 4.42 -0.05
C ALA A 69 0.82 5.49 -1.10
N MET A 70 2.02 6.07 -1.05
CA MET A 70 2.52 6.96 -2.11
C MET A 70 2.60 6.26 -3.47
N ARG A 71 3.08 5.01 -3.50
CA ARG A 71 3.23 4.23 -4.73
C ARG A 71 1.89 3.87 -5.39
N TYR A 72 0.88 3.57 -4.59
CA TYR A 72 -0.42 3.08 -5.04
C TYR A 72 -1.55 4.12 -4.98
N GLY A 73 -1.24 5.38 -4.63
CA GLY A 73 -2.22 6.46 -4.61
C GLY A 73 -3.26 6.32 -3.49
N TYR A 74 -2.83 5.88 -2.30
CA TYR A 74 -3.69 5.74 -1.12
C TYR A 74 -3.48 6.88 -0.11
N ASP A 75 -4.43 7.06 0.81
CA ASP A 75 -4.34 8.07 1.87
C ASP A 75 -3.16 7.78 2.81
N LEU A 76 -2.24 8.75 2.91
CA LEU A 76 -0.99 8.60 3.65
C LEU A 76 -1.24 8.50 5.16
N ASN A 77 -2.20 9.24 5.68
CA ASN A 77 -2.46 9.32 7.12
C ASN A 77 -3.16 8.05 7.59
N LYS A 78 -4.13 7.54 6.81
CA LYS A 78 -4.74 6.23 7.07
C LYS A 78 -3.70 5.10 7.07
N ALA A 79 -2.81 5.10 6.07
CA ALA A 79 -1.74 4.11 5.97
C ALA A 79 -0.75 4.18 7.14
N GLU A 80 -0.31 5.39 7.49
CA GLU A 80 0.57 5.62 8.64
C GLU A 80 -0.04 5.11 9.93
N LEU A 81 -1.31 5.46 10.18
CA LEU A 81 -2.02 5.14 11.41
C LEU A 81 -2.29 3.64 11.56
N ALA A 82 -2.70 2.98 10.47
CA ALA A 82 -2.84 1.52 10.44
C ALA A 82 -1.50 0.84 10.77
N GLY A 83 -0.40 1.30 10.16
CA GLY A 83 0.94 0.79 10.45
C GLY A 83 1.42 1.05 11.89
N LEU A 84 1.08 2.19 12.50
CA LEU A 84 1.42 2.46 13.90
C LEU A 84 0.65 1.58 14.88
N LEU A 85 -0.59 1.23 14.56
CA LEU A 85 -1.50 0.57 15.51
C LEU A 85 -1.63 -0.94 15.31
N HIS A 86 -1.12 -1.50 14.20
CA HIS A 86 -1.26 -2.94 13.88
C HIS A 86 -0.85 -3.86 15.05
N ASP A 87 0.30 -3.55 15.66
CA ASP A 87 0.91 -4.34 16.73
C ASP A 87 0.67 -3.75 18.14
N CYS A 88 -0.29 -2.82 18.31
CA CYS A 88 -0.48 -2.13 19.59
C CYS A 88 -0.87 -3.07 20.76
N ALA A 89 -1.33 -4.29 20.45
CA ALA A 89 -1.62 -5.35 21.41
C ALA A 89 -0.42 -6.28 21.70
N LYS A 90 0.68 -6.25 20.92
CA LYS A 90 1.89 -7.09 21.11
C LYS A 90 2.75 -6.76 22.35
N ARG A 91 2.22 -5.96 23.27
CA ARG A 91 2.76 -5.77 24.62
C ARG A 91 2.33 -6.86 25.60
N TYR A 92 1.35 -7.67 25.22
CA TYR A 92 0.78 -8.74 26.03
C TYR A 92 1.22 -10.09 25.47
N ASP A 93 1.36 -11.08 26.34
CA ASP A 93 1.50 -12.47 25.91
C ASP A 93 0.15 -13.03 25.41
N GLU A 94 0.19 -14.19 24.76
CA GLU A 94 -0.97 -14.83 24.15
C GLU A 94 -2.10 -15.12 25.16
N SER A 95 -1.74 -15.55 26.37
CA SER A 95 -2.71 -15.86 27.42
C SER A 95 -3.42 -14.59 27.91
N GLU A 96 -2.67 -13.48 28.05
CA GLU A 96 -3.19 -12.18 28.41
C GLU A 96 -4.08 -11.60 27.31
N ILE A 97 -3.71 -11.79 26.03
CA ILE A 97 -4.50 -11.36 24.88
C ILE A 97 -5.86 -12.06 24.89
N ILE A 98 -5.88 -13.39 25.01
CA ILE A 98 -7.12 -14.18 25.07
C ILE A 98 -8.00 -13.73 26.24
N LYS A 99 -7.42 -13.56 27.43
CA LYS A 99 -8.13 -13.06 28.61
C LYS A 99 -8.75 -11.68 28.37
N LYS A 100 -8.00 -10.77 27.74
CA LYS A 100 -8.48 -9.41 27.43
C LYS A 100 -9.59 -9.44 26.39
N CYS A 101 -9.50 -10.29 25.37
CA CYS A 101 -10.59 -10.47 24.40
C CYS A 101 -11.89 -10.89 25.10
N ARG A 102 -11.83 -11.93 25.93
CA ARG A 102 -13.00 -12.41 26.71
C ARG A 102 -13.58 -11.33 27.62
N ASN A 103 -12.74 -10.62 28.37
CA ASN A 103 -13.17 -9.54 29.26
C ASN A 103 -13.81 -8.36 28.53
N LYS A 104 -13.58 -8.23 27.23
CA LYS A 104 -14.07 -7.13 26.39
C LYS A 104 -15.24 -7.55 25.49
N GLY A 105 -15.69 -8.80 25.59
CA GLY A 105 -16.74 -9.34 24.71
C GLY A 105 -16.28 -9.55 23.28
N ILE A 106 -14.96 -9.63 23.03
CA ILE A 106 -14.43 -10.00 21.71
C ILE A 106 -14.53 -11.52 21.60
N GLU A 107 -15.42 -11.99 20.73
CA GLU A 107 -15.58 -13.42 20.45
C GLU A 107 -14.32 -13.99 19.81
N LEU A 108 -13.92 -15.19 20.22
CA LEU A 108 -12.79 -15.93 19.66
C LEU A 108 -13.29 -17.30 19.21
N THR A 109 -12.98 -17.63 17.97
CA THR A 109 -13.27 -18.93 17.35
C THR A 109 -12.28 -19.99 17.83
N GLU A 110 -12.60 -21.27 17.62
CA GLU A 110 -11.70 -22.38 17.90
C GLU A 110 -10.41 -22.30 17.07
N ASN A 111 -10.51 -21.90 15.79
CA ASN A 111 -9.36 -21.69 14.91
C ASN A 111 -8.40 -20.62 15.46
N GLU A 112 -8.95 -19.48 15.91
CA GLU A 112 -8.15 -18.42 16.54
C GLU A 112 -7.46 -18.92 17.81
N LEU A 113 -8.12 -19.75 18.63
CA LEU A 113 -7.54 -20.32 19.85
C LEU A 113 -6.42 -21.35 19.56
N ASN A 114 -6.49 -22.04 18.42
CA ASN A 114 -5.43 -22.94 17.96
C ASN A 114 -4.25 -22.19 17.31
N ALA A 115 -4.46 -20.95 16.89
CA ALA A 115 -3.43 -20.03 16.35
C ALA A 115 -3.28 -18.75 17.20
N PRO A 116 -2.98 -18.83 18.51
CA PRO A 116 -3.09 -17.69 19.43
C PRO A 116 -2.22 -16.48 19.06
N ALA A 117 -1.13 -16.71 18.33
CA ALA A 117 -0.26 -15.67 17.82
C ALA A 117 -0.97 -14.66 16.90
N THR A 118 -2.08 -15.02 16.25
CA THR A 118 -2.83 -14.15 15.32
C THR A 118 -3.82 -13.23 16.04
N ILE A 119 -4.30 -13.60 17.23
CA ILE A 119 -5.39 -12.94 17.97
C ILE A 119 -5.07 -11.47 18.31
N HIS A 120 -3.79 -11.12 18.44
CA HIS A 120 -3.37 -9.75 18.71
C HIS A 120 -3.91 -8.75 17.69
N ALA A 121 -4.14 -9.15 16.44
CA ALA A 121 -4.73 -8.31 15.41
C ALA A 121 -6.14 -7.85 15.79
N LYS A 122 -6.98 -8.78 16.26
CA LYS A 122 -8.36 -8.52 16.71
C LYS A 122 -8.40 -7.65 17.97
N LEU A 123 -7.56 -7.96 18.96
CA LEU A 123 -7.43 -7.13 20.15
C LEU A 123 -6.85 -5.74 19.81
N GLY A 124 -5.93 -5.69 18.85
CA GLY A 124 -5.31 -4.47 18.33
C GLY A 124 -6.34 -3.54 17.70
N ALA A 125 -7.22 -4.08 16.85
CA ALA A 125 -8.32 -3.32 16.25
C ALA A 125 -9.27 -2.76 17.32
N TRP A 126 -9.67 -3.59 18.30
CA TRP A 126 -10.46 -3.12 19.43
C TRP A 126 -9.74 -2.01 20.22
N MET A 127 -8.43 -2.13 20.43
CA MET A 127 -7.64 -1.12 21.13
C MET A 127 -7.50 0.17 20.31
N ALA A 128 -7.32 0.08 18.99
CA ALA A 128 -7.30 1.22 18.08
C ALA A 128 -8.59 2.05 18.23
N GLU A 129 -9.75 1.39 18.19
CA GLU A 129 -11.04 2.04 18.37
C GLU A 129 -11.19 2.62 19.77
N ASN A 130 -11.04 1.80 20.82
CA ASN A 130 -11.49 2.15 22.17
C ASN A 130 -10.45 2.90 23.00
N LYS A 131 -9.17 2.93 22.58
CA LYS A 131 -8.09 3.64 23.30
C LYS A 131 -7.43 4.74 22.50
N TYR A 132 -7.36 4.57 21.18
CA TYR A 132 -6.77 5.57 20.30
C TYR A 132 -7.82 6.41 19.57
N GLY A 133 -9.12 6.10 19.72
CA GLY A 133 -10.21 6.89 19.18
C GLY A 133 -10.36 6.74 17.67
N ILE A 134 -9.85 5.66 17.09
CA ILE A 134 -9.94 5.41 15.65
C ILE A 134 -11.35 4.97 15.31
N THR A 135 -12.01 5.75 14.45
CA THR A 135 -13.39 5.49 14.01
C THR A 135 -13.47 5.06 12.55
N ASP A 136 -12.35 5.11 11.82
CA ASP A 136 -12.30 4.73 10.41
C ASP A 136 -12.33 3.20 10.27
N PRO A 137 -13.39 2.62 9.66
CA PRO A 137 -13.52 1.18 9.55
C PRO A 137 -12.45 0.54 8.65
N GLU A 138 -11.88 1.26 7.68
CA GLU A 138 -10.80 0.72 6.84
C GLU A 138 -9.53 0.51 7.66
N ILE A 139 -9.22 1.43 8.58
CA ILE A 139 -8.05 1.30 9.46
C ILE A 139 -8.26 0.15 10.45
N LEU A 140 -9.44 0.07 11.07
CA LEU A 140 -9.76 -0.99 12.02
C LEU A 140 -9.74 -2.36 11.34
N GLN A 141 -10.28 -2.46 10.12
CA GLN A 141 -10.30 -3.69 9.33
C GLN A 141 -8.90 -4.13 8.94
N ALA A 142 -8.05 -3.21 8.46
CA ALA A 142 -6.67 -3.52 8.10
C ALA A 142 -5.90 -4.07 9.30
N ILE A 143 -6.03 -3.43 10.47
CA ILE A 143 -5.43 -3.92 11.72
C ILE A 143 -5.98 -5.30 12.08
N ALA A 144 -7.30 -5.53 11.97
CA ALA A 144 -7.92 -6.78 12.37
C ALA A 144 -7.46 -7.99 11.54
N CYS A 145 -7.11 -7.80 10.26
CA CYS A 145 -6.69 -8.88 9.37
C CYS A 145 -5.21 -8.86 8.97
N HIS A 146 -4.35 -8.05 9.59
CA HIS A 146 -2.95 -7.93 9.15
C HIS A 146 -2.12 -9.21 9.33
N THR A 147 -2.58 -10.16 10.14
CA THR A 147 -1.85 -11.41 10.45
C THR A 147 -2.23 -12.55 9.52
N THR A 148 -3.53 -12.80 9.38
CA THR A 148 -4.09 -13.91 8.60
C THR A 148 -4.45 -13.50 7.18
N GLY A 149 -4.63 -12.20 6.94
CA GLY A 149 -5.29 -11.71 5.73
C GLY A 149 -6.78 -12.03 5.75
N LYS A 150 -7.44 -11.75 4.62
CA LYS A 150 -8.82 -12.18 4.33
C LYS A 150 -9.06 -12.18 2.81
N PRO A 151 -10.11 -12.86 2.33
CA PRO A 151 -10.60 -12.64 0.98
C PRO A 151 -10.89 -11.16 0.71
N ALA A 152 -10.66 -10.74 -0.54
CA ALA A 152 -10.99 -9.40 -1.01
C ALA A 152 -10.50 -8.27 -0.07
N MET A 153 -9.20 -8.27 0.28
CA MET A 153 -8.58 -7.19 1.04
C MET A 153 -8.66 -5.88 0.27
N GLY A 154 -9.02 -4.81 0.98
CA GLY A 154 -8.94 -3.45 0.45
C GLY A 154 -7.49 -3.03 0.23
N LEU A 155 -7.27 -1.88 -0.42
CA LEU A 155 -5.90 -1.43 -0.68
C LEU A 155 -5.09 -1.22 0.61
N LEU A 156 -5.70 -0.68 1.66
CA LEU A 156 -5.04 -0.50 2.96
C LEU A 156 -4.69 -1.83 3.65
N ASP A 157 -5.62 -2.78 3.64
CA ASP A 157 -5.40 -4.12 4.18
C ASP A 157 -4.15 -4.76 3.53
N LYS A 158 -4.04 -4.69 2.20
CA LYS A 158 -2.89 -5.21 1.44
C LYS A 158 -1.60 -4.45 1.75
N ILE A 159 -1.67 -3.11 1.79
CA ILE A 159 -0.53 -2.26 2.14
C ILE A 159 0.02 -2.65 3.51
N LEU A 160 -0.85 -2.77 4.52
CA LEU A 160 -0.43 -3.08 5.88
C LEU A 160 0.14 -4.50 5.99
N TYR A 161 -0.53 -5.48 5.41
CA TYR A 161 -0.10 -6.89 5.41
C TYR A 161 1.30 -7.03 4.78
N VAL A 162 1.51 -6.43 3.60
CA VAL A 162 2.80 -6.48 2.90
C VAL A 162 3.85 -5.67 3.67
N ALA A 163 3.52 -4.50 4.22
CA ALA A 163 4.44 -3.66 4.97
C ALA A 163 5.01 -4.36 6.22
N ASP A 164 4.17 -5.06 6.99
CA ASP A 164 4.61 -5.83 8.17
C ASP A 164 5.70 -6.87 7.81
N TYR A 165 5.52 -7.51 6.66
CA TYR A 165 6.47 -8.52 6.17
C TYR A 165 7.78 -7.91 5.66
N ILE A 166 7.73 -6.79 4.92
CA ILE A 166 8.88 -6.27 4.18
C ILE A 166 9.67 -5.17 4.88
N GLU A 167 9.20 -4.67 6.03
CA GLU A 167 9.80 -3.50 6.69
C GLU A 167 11.32 -3.65 6.87
N PRO A 168 12.10 -2.54 6.84
CA PRO A 168 13.55 -2.60 6.66
C PRO A 168 14.33 -3.42 7.69
N ARG A 169 13.81 -3.59 8.91
CA ARG A 169 14.45 -4.32 10.01
C ARG A 169 14.17 -5.83 9.95
N ARG A 170 13.26 -6.30 9.09
CA ARG A 170 13.08 -7.74 8.79
C ARG A 170 14.29 -8.28 8.04
N ASN A 171 14.85 -9.39 8.52
CA ASN A 171 16.04 -10.03 7.94
C ASN A 171 16.05 -11.57 7.97
N ARG A 172 15.03 -12.22 8.53
CA ARG A 172 14.97 -13.69 8.66
C ARG A 172 14.05 -14.36 7.64
N ALA A 173 13.13 -13.61 7.05
CA ALA A 173 12.21 -14.16 6.06
C ALA A 173 12.96 -14.47 4.74
N PRO A 174 12.64 -15.59 4.07
CA PRO A 174 13.22 -15.92 2.77
C PRO A 174 12.78 -14.88 1.73
N LEU A 175 13.61 -14.69 0.69
CA LEU A 175 13.28 -13.86 -0.48
C LEU A 175 12.89 -12.39 -0.19
N LEU A 176 13.23 -11.84 0.97
CA LEU A 176 12.87 -10.46 1.38
C LEU A 176 13.26 -9.40 0.33
N THR A 177 14.42 -9.54 -0.32
CA THR A 177 14.84 -8.61 -1.37
C THR A 177 13.86 -8.61 -2.54
N GLU A 178 13.40 -9.78 -2.95
CA GLU A 178 12.44 -9.91 -4.04
C GLU A 178 11.04 -9.43 -3.62
N MET A 179 10.60 -9.75 -2.40
CA MET A 179 9.32 -9.25 -1.88
C MET A 179 9.30 -7.73 -1.77
N ARG A 180 10.41 -7.10 -1.35
CA ARG A 180 10.56 -5.64 -1.35
C ARG A 180 10.47 -5.05 -2.75
N ARG A 181 11.06 -5.70 -3.76
CA ARG A 181 10.96 -5.26 -5.16
C ARG A 181 9.52 -5.40 -5.69
N LEU A 182 8.90 -6.55 -5.47
CA LEU A 182 7.53 -6.84 -5.88
C LEU A 182 6.55 -5.88 -5.24
N ALA A 183 6.67 -5.60 -3.94
CA ALA A 183 5.76 -4.71 -3.22
C ALA A 183 5.63 -3.32 -3.84
N PHE A 184 6.66 -2.82 -4.54
CA PHE A 184 6.62 -1.53 -5.24
C PHE A 184 6.37 -1.63 -6.75
N THR A 185 6.22 -2.83 -7.30
CA THR A 185 5.95 -3.06 -8.73
C THR A 185 4.58 -3.67 -8.97
N ASP A 186 4.20 -4.70 -8.20
CA ASP A 186 2.90 -5.36 -8.18
C ASP A 186 2.56 -5.79 -6.73
N LEU A 187 1.70 -5.03 -6.07
CA LEU A 187 1.29 -5.28 -4.68
C LEU A 187 0.57 -6.61 -4.53
N ASP A 188 -0.24 -6.99 -5.52
CA ASP A 188 -1.03 -8.21 -5.45
C ASP A 188 -0.16 -9.45 -5.65
N GLU A 189 0.84 -9.37 -6.54
CA GLU A 189 1.85 -10.43 -6.66
C GLU A 189 2.70 -10.54 -5.39
N ALA A 190 3.14 -9.40 -4.81
CA ALA A 190 3.87 -9.42 -3.55
C ALA A 190 3.05 -10.07 -2.42
N LEU A 191 1.78 -9.69 -2.30
CA LEU A 191 0.85 -10.26 -1.34
C LEU A 191 0.73 -11.78 -1.50
N TYR A 192 0.49 -12.24 -2.72
CA TYR A 192 0.37 -13.67 -3.02
C TYR A 192 1.63 -14.45 -2.62
N GLN A 193 2.81 -13.98 -3.05
CA GLN A 193 4.08 -14.65 -2.77
C GLN A 193 4.38 -14.70 -1.26
N ILE A 194 4.04 -13.64 -0.53
CA ILE A 194 4.17 -13.61 0.93
C ILE A 194 3.24 -14.63 1.58
N MET A 195 1.95 -14.66 1.21
CA MET A 195 0.99 -15.63 1.74
C MET A 195 1.43 -17.06 1.47
N LYS A 196 1.87 -17.34 0.24
CA LYS A 196 2.41 -18.64 -0.16
C LYS A 196 3.58 -19.06 0.74
N GLY A 197 4.57 -18.19 0.89
CA GLY A 197 5.75 -18.47 1.72
C GLY A 197 5.43 -18.64 3.20
N ILE A 198 4.44 -17.91 3.73
CA ILE A 198 3.96 -18.11 5.11
C ILE A 198 3.33 -19.49 5.27
N LEU A 199 2.47 -19.92 4.34
CA LEU A 199 1.85 -21.24 4.40
C LEU A 199 2.88 -22.37 4.27
N GLU A 200 3.84 -22.24 3.36
CA GLU A 200 4.95 -23.20 3.22
C GLU A 200 5.73 -23.33 4.54
N TYR A 201 6.11 -22.20 5.15
CA TYR A 201 6.79 -22.18 6.44
C TYR A 201 5.96 -22.81 7.58
N LEU A 202 4.66 -22.51 7.67
CA LEU A 202 3.80 -23.07 8.72
C LEU A 202 3.63 -24.58 8.55
N ASN A 203 3.48 -25.05 7.32
CA ASN A 203 3.42 -26.49 7.01
C ASN A 203 4.73 -27.20 7.38
N GLU A 204 5.88 -26.62 7.02
CA GLU A 204 7.20 -27.19 7.33
C GLU A 204 7.49 -27.22 8.83
N SER A 205 7.05 -26.21 9.57
CA SER A 205 7.22 -26.13 11.03
C SER A 205 6.23 -26.99 11.81
N GLY A 206 5.21 -27.57 11.16
CA GLY A 206 4.13 -28.32 11.82
C GLY A 206 3.23 -27.44 12.70
N ALA A 207 3.28 -26.12 12.52
CA ALA A 207 2.43 -25.19 13.26
C ALA A 207 0.99 -25.25 12.76
N TYR A 208 0.04 -24.99 13.65
CA TYR A 208 -1.36 -24.89 13.27
C TYR A 208 -1.56 -23.66 12.36
N ILE A 209 -2.25 -23.87 11.24
CA ILE A 209 -2.57 -22.82 10.27
C ILE A 209 -4.00 -22.38 10.53
N ASP A 210 -4.17 -21.10 10.87
CA ASP A 210 -5.50 -20.50 10.99
C ASP A 210 -6.25 -20.60 9.65
N GLU A 211 -7.49 -21.07 9.71
CA GLU A 211 -8.32 -21.31 8.52
C GLU A 211 -8.50 -20.05 7.65
N MET A 212 -8.58 -18.85 8.25
CA MET A 212 -8.69 -17.61 7.48
C MET A 212 -7.44 -17.36 6.63
N THR A 213 -6.27 -17.82 7.08
CA THR A 213 -5.01 -17.71 6.31
C THR A 213 -5.08 -18.58 5.05
N ARG A 214 -5.62 -19.80 5.15
CA ARG A 214 -5.82 -20.69 4.01
C ARG A 214 -6.85 -20.11 3.04
N ILE A 215 -8.00 -19.69 3.55
CA ILE A 215 -9.08 -19.08 2.77
C ILE A 215 -8.59 -17.82 2.05
N ALA A 216 -7.81 -16.97 2.71
CA ALA A 216 -7.22 -15.79 2.10
C ALA A 216 -6.25 -16.17 0.97
N TYR A 217 -5.34 -17.10 1.21
CA TYR A 217 -4.41 -17.58 0.19
C TYR A 217 -5.13 -18.16 -1.02
N GLU A 218 -6.09 -19.07 -0.83
CA GLU A 218 -6.85 -19.70 -1.91
C GLU A 218 -7.58 -18.65 -2.76
N TYR A 219 -8.12 -17.61 -2.13
CA TYR A 219 -8.71 -16.47 -2.84
C TYR A 219 -7.69 -15.76 -3.74
N TYR A 220 -6.48 -15.47 -3.25
CA TYR A 220 -5.45 -14.78 -4.05
C TYR A 220 -4.78 -15.69 -5.09
N ASP A 221 -4.69 -16.98 -4.84
CA ASP A 221 -4.21 -17.96 -5.82
C ASP A 221 -5.16 -18.02 -7.02
N ALA A 222 -6.47 -18.13 -6.78
CA ALA A 222 -7.49 -18.09 -7.83
C ALA A 222 -7.50 -16.73 -8.57
N ALA A 223 -7.43 -15.62 -7.83
CA ALA A 223 -7.40 -14.28 -8.43
C ALA A 223 -6.13 -14.05 -9.28
N ARG A 224 -4.99 -14.60 -8.87
CA ARG A 224 -3.74 -14.56 -9.63
C ARG A 224 -3.82 -15.41 -10.88
N ALA A 225 -4.34 -16.63 -10.79
CA ALA A 225 -4.53 -17.51 -11.96
C ALA A 225 -5.39 -16.83 -13.03
N CYS A 226 -6.52 -16.25 -12.63
CA CYS A 226 -7.40 -15.49 -13.53
C CYS A 226 -6.67 -14.31 -14.19
N ARG A 227 -5.89 -13.52 -13.44
CA ARG A 227 -5.10 -12.40 -13.99
C ARG A 227 -4.05 -12.85 -15.00
N LEU A 228 -3.40 -13.99 -14.75
CA LEU A 228 -2.39 -14.54 -15.67
C LEU A 228 -3.03 -15.05 -16.96
N GLU A 229 -4.20 -15.69 -16.89
CA GLU A 229 -4.97 -16.12 -18.06
C GLU A 229 -5.43 -14.92 -18.92
N GLU A 230 -5.91 -13.86 -18.26
CA GLU A 230 -6.28 -12.60 -18.93
C GLU A 230 -5.08 -11.94 -19.62
N ALA A 231 -3.93 -11.89 -18.94
CA ALA A 231 -2.69 -11.34 -19.49
C ALA A 231 -2.20 -12.13 -20.72
N ALA A 232 -2.18 -13.47 -20.63
CA ALA A 232 -1.80 -14.34 -21.75
C ALA A 232 -2.75 -14.16 -22.94
N SER A 233 -4.06 -14.09 -22.67
CA SER A 233 -5.07 -13.86 -23.72
C SER A 233 -4.87 -12.49 -24.40
N ALA A 234 -4.54 -11.45 -23.64
CA ALA A 234 -4.27 -10.12 -24.16
C ALA A 234 -3.00 -10.07 -25.02
N GLU A 235 -1.96 -10.81 -24.64
CA GLU A 235 -0.71 -10.93 -25.39
C GLU A 235 -0.94 -11.64 -26.74
N THR A 236 -1.64 -12.80 -26.74
CA THR A 236 -2.01 -13.51 -27.98
C THR A 236 -2.86 -12.65 -28.91
N LEU A 237 -3.82 -11.88 -28.36
CA LEU A 237 -4.61 -10.93 -29.15
C LEU A 237 -3.77 -9.78 -29.71
N GLY A 238 -2.71 -9.37 -29.01
CA GLY A 238 -1.74 -8.39 -29.47
C GLY A 238 -0.96 -8.90 -30.69
N GLU A 239 -0.37 -10.09 -30.57
CA GLU A 239 0.37 -10.76 -31.64
C GLU A 239 -0.49 -10.94 -32.90
N LEU A 240 -1.74 -11.39 -32.75
CA LEU A 240 -2.66 -11.59 -33.88
C LEU A 240 -3.01 -10.28 -34.58
N LYS A 241 -3.15 -9.17 -33.84
CA LYS A 241 -3.40 -7.84 -34.42
C LYS A 241 -2.19 -7.34 -35.20
N GLU A 242 -0.97 -7.58 -34.71
CA GLU A 242 0.26 -7.24 -35.43
C GLU A 242 0.38 -8.03 -36.74
N GLU A 243 0.08 -9.33 -36.73
CA GLU A 243 0.06 -10.16 -37.95
C GLU A 243 -0.95 -9.66 -39.00
N ILE A 244 -2.18 -9.34 -38.57
CA ILE A 244 -3.22 -8.80 -39.46
C ILE A 244 -2.77 -7.45 -40.05
N GLN A 245 -2.18 -6.58 -39.24
CA GLN A 245 -1.68 -5.28 -39.70
C GLN A 245 -0.53 -5.42 -40.72
N GLN A 246 0.39 -6.37 -40.50
CA GLN A 246 1.44 -6.70 -41.46
C GLN A 246 0.87 -7.26 -42.77
N TYR A 247 -0.15 -8.14 -42.68
CA TYR A 247 -0.84 -8.66 -43.86
C TYR A 247 -1.52 -7.55 -44.68
N ASP A 248 -2.24 -6.64 -44.02
CA ASP A 248 -2.97 -5.56 -44.69
C ASP A 248 -2.05 -4.51 -45.32
N THR A 249 -0.95 -4.15 -44.65
CA THR A 249 0.09 -3.27 -45.22
C THR A 249 0.79 -3.94 -46.42
N GLY A 250 1.09 -5.24 -46.33
CA GLY A 250 1.59 -6.03 -47.46
C GLY A 250 0.64 -6.05 -48.65
N ARG A 251 -0.67 -6.18 -48.41
CA ARG A 251 -1.71 -6.16 -49.45
C ARG A 251 -1.85 -4.80 -50.13
N GLN A 252 -1.78 -3.70 -49.38
CA GLN A 252 -1.81 -2.35 -49.93
C GLN A 252 -0.58 -2.06 -50.81
N ASN A 253 0.61 -2.47 -50.37
CA ASN A 253 1.85 -2.34 -51.15
C ASN A 253 1.81 -3.21 -52.43
N GLY A 254 1.26 -4.43 -52.36
CA GLY A 254 1.04 -5.29 -53.53
C GLY A 254 0.05 -4.71 -54.56
N LYS A 255 -1.03 -4.06 -54.12
CA LYS A 255 -1.99 -3.37 -55.00
C LYS A 255 -1.36 -2.14 -55.68
N ASN A 256 -0.52 -1.39 -54.98
CA ASN A 256 0.20 -0.24 -55.55
C ASN A 256 1.25 -0.66 -56.61
N ARG A 257 1.96 -1.78 -56.41
CA ARG A 257 2.88 -2.37 -57.40
C ARG A 257 2.18 -2.88 -58.67
N ARG A 258 0.97 -3.45 -58.55
CA ARG A 258 0.17 -3.88 -59.71
C ARG A 258 -0.40 -2.69 -60.50
N LYS A 259 -0.75 -1.58 -59.83
CA LYS A 259 -1.17 -0.34 -60.51
C LYS A 259 -0.01 0.34 -61.26
N SER A 260 1.21 0.35 -60.73
CA SER A 260 2.37 0.95 -61.42
C SER A 260 2.79 0.16 -62.66
N THR A 261 2.80 -1.17 -62.59
CA THR A 261 3.13 -2.06 -63.72
C THR A 261 2.05 -2.06 -64.81
N GLY A 262 0.76 -1.97 -64.44
CA GLY A 262 -0.34 -1.80 -65.41
C GLY A 262 -0.27 -0.46 -66.17
N ARG A 263 0.22 0.61 -65.52
CA ARG A 263 0.40 1.93 -66.15
C ARG A 263 1.59 1.95 -67.12
N GLN A 264 2.66 1.19 -66.85
CA GLN A 264 3.78 1.01 -67.78
C GLN A 264 3.41 0.14 -69.01
N LYS A 265 2.61 -0.91 -68.84
CA LYS A 265 2.15 -1.73 -69.98
C LYS A 265 1.17 -0.99 -70.90
N ARG A 266 0.28 -0.14 -70.38
CA ARG A 266 -0.61 0.70 -71.22
C ARG A 266 0.13 1.76 -72.03
N ARG A 267 1.23 2.31 -71.54
CA ARG A 267 2.07 3.26 -72.29
C ARG A 267 2.84 2.63 -73.47
N ARG A 268 3.08 1.32 -73.46
CA ARG A 268 3.73 0.62 -74.60
C ARG A 268 2.79 0.32 -75.77
N TYR A 269 1.47 0.30 -75.56
CA TYR A 269 0.47 0.01 -76.60
C TYR A 269 -0.08 1.24 -77.33
N GLN A 270 0.41 2.45 -77.02
CA GLN A 270 0.01 3.69 -77.71
C GLN A 270 1.08 4.22 -78.68
N ASN A 271 2.16 3.46 -78.91
CA ASN A 271 3.28 3.84 -79.80
C ASN A 271 3.46 2.88 -81.00
N HIS A 272 2.42 2.12 -81.36
CA HIS A 272 2.36 1.35 -82.60
C HIS A 272 1.02 1.59 -83.30
#